data_AF-A0A9X5UG21-F1
#
_entry.id   AF-A0A9X5UG21-F1
#
_cell.length_a   1.000
_cell.length_b   1.000
_cell.length_c   1.000
_cell.angle_alpha   90.00
_cell.angle_beta   90.00
_cell.angle_gamma   90.00
#
_symmetry.space_group_name_H-M   'P 1'
#
loop_
_entity.id
_entity.type
_entity.pdbx_description
1 polymer ?
#
loop_
_entity_poly.entity_id
_entity_poly.type
_entity_poly.pdbx_seq_one_letter_code
_entity_poly.pdbx_strand_id
1 'polypeptide(L)'
;MPADRGFAGPWAHLFEEFIAFKRSLGYLFPEDSVRKYRLLSHHIASFPADPRVLTAEMAEAFLDPGSRAPGTLWVRRNTLKQFALFLRSHGIDCWQPPDRFDAIPAPRFDPRIITSQEMAKVIAVADAMPPSPSSPAGAAIYGMLLRNVDRTTELASGVF
;
A
#
# COMPACT_ATOMS: atom_id res chain seq x y z
N MET A 1 3.32 19.16 -2.94
CA MET A 1 2.13 19.26 -2.07
C MET A 1 2.64 19.35 -0.64
N PRO A 2 2.30 20.40 0.12
CA PRO A 2 2.77 20.50 1.49
C PRO A 2 2.23 19.29 2.27
N ALA A 3 3.08 18.72 3.12
CA ALA A 3 2.75 17.59 3.97
C ALA A 3 1.83 18.09 5.10
N ASP A 4 0.57 18.35 4.78
CA ASP A 4 -0.43 18.43 5.84
C ASP A 4 -0.48 17.07 6.53
N ARG A 5 -0.05 17.05 7.79
CA ARG A 5 0.05 15.84 8.61
C ARG A 5 -1.29 15.48 9.24
N GLY A 6 -2.29 16.36 9.15
CA GLY A 6 -3.61 16.18 9.74
C GLY A 6 -4.67 15.65 8.77
N PHE A 7 -5.79 15.24 9.35
CA PHE A 7 -7.04 15.08 8.62
C PHE A 7 -7.73 16.44 8.49
N ALA A 8 -8.50 16.63 7.41
CA ALA A 8 -9.19 17.86 7.09
C ALA A 8 -10.71 17.68 7.01
N GLY A 9 -11.41 18.81 7.08
CA GLY A 9 -12.87 18.87 6.97
C GLY A 9 -13.62 18.45 8.24
N PRO A 10 -14.96 18.43 8.18
CA PRO A 10 -15.81 18.20 9.35
C PRO A 10 -15.68 16.80 9.96
N TRP A 11 -15.15 15.84 9.21
CA TRP A 11 -14.95 14.46 9.67
C TRP A 11 -13.53 14.16 10.13
N ALA A 12 -12.67 15.17 10.31
CA ALA A 12 -11.28 14.94 10.74
C ALA A 12 -11.18 14.04 11.98
N HIS A 13 -12.02 14.28 13.00
CA HIS A 13 -12.08 13.46 14.20
C HIS A 13 -12.50 12.00 13.92
N LEU A 14 -13.47 11.77 13.02
CA LEU A 14 -13.90 10.41 12.65
C LEU A 14 -12.80 9.63 11.92
N PHE A 15 -11.95 10.32 11.16
CA PHE A 15 -10.77 9.67 10.59
C PHE A 15 -9.77 9.26 11.67
N GLU A 16 -9.54 10.09 12.68
CA GLU A 16 -8.67 9.74 13.81
C GLU A 16 -9.23 8.53 14.59
N GLU A 17 -10.52 8.55 14.89
CA GLU A 17 -11.23 7.45 15.54
C GLU A 17 -11.19 6.17 14.70
N PHE A 18 -11.35 6.25 13.38
CA PHE A 18 -11.23 5.10 12.50
C PHE A 18 -9.83 4.46 12.58
N ILE A 19 -8.77 5.27 12.58
CA ILE A 19 -7.40 4.77 12.69
C ILE A 19 -7.17 4.15 14.08
N ALA A 20 -7.67 4.78 15.14
CA ALA A 20 -7.60 4.24 16.50
C ALA A 20 -8.34 2.91 16.62
N PHE A 21 -9.55 2.83 16.05
CA PHE A 21 -10.36 1.62 15.98
C PHE A 21 -9.62 0.50 15.25
N LYS A 22 -9.06 0.76 14.07
CA LYS A 22 -8.28 -0.25 13.33
C LYS A 22 -7.09 -0.76 14.13
N ARG A 23 -6.36 0.13 14.82
CA ARG A 23 -5.23 -0.25 15.68
C ARG A 23 -5.68 -1.07 16.88
N SER A 24 -6.83 -0.76 17.48
CA SER A 24 -7.40 -1.51 18.60
C SER A 24 -7.75 -2.96 18.24
N LEU A 25 -8.07 -3.22 16.96
CA LEU A 25 -8.28 -4.57 16.43
C LEU A 25 -6.96 -5.32 16.12
N GLY A 26 -5.80 -4.73 16.42
CA GLY A 26 -4.48 -5.31 16.17
C GLY A 26 -3.95 -5.10 14.75
N TYR A 27 -4.63 -4.32 13.89
CA TYR A 27 -4.09 -4.02 12.56
C TYR A 27 -2.90 -3.07 12.65
N LEU A 28 -1.81 -3.44 11.97
CA LEU A 28 -0.72 -2.52 11.69
C LEU A 28 -1.21 -1.43 10.74
N PHE A 29 -1.18 -0.19 11.22
CA PHE A 29 -1.56 0.99 10.45
C PHE A 29 -0.36 1.93 10.32
N PRO A 30 0.61 1.58 9.44
CA PRO A 30 1.79 2.40 9.19
C PRO A 30 1.40 3.72 8.50
N GLU A 31 2.34 4.65 8.46
CA GLU A 31 2.13 5.99 7.92
C GLU A 31 1.59 5.98 6.47
N ASP A 32 2.04 5.04 5.63
CA ASP A 32 1.53 4.89 4.26
C ASP A 32 0.05 4.51 4.21
N SER A 33 -0.44 3.76 5.19
CA SER A 33 -1.87 3.46 5.31
C SER A 33 -2.63 4.69 5.77
N VAL A 34 -2.13 5.41 6.78
CA VAL A 34 -2.74 6.65 7.29
C VAL A 34 -2.83 7.72 6.18
N ARG A 35 -1.78 7.85 5.36
CA ARG A 35 -1.73 8.78 4.23
C ARG A 35 -2.86 8.57 3.23
N LYS A 36 -3.31 7.33 2.99
CA LYS A 36 -4.45 7.03 2.10
C LYS A 36 -5.76 7.64 2.65
N TYR A 37 -5.94 7.58 3.96
CA TYR A 37 -7.11 8.16 4.62
C TYR A 37 -7.02 9.68 4.71
N ARG A 38 -5.83 10.27 4.88
CA ARG A 38 -5.65 11.73 4.76
C ARG A 38 -6.04 12.22 3.37
N LEU A 39 -5.61 11.51 2.33
CA LEU A 39 -5.99 11.84 0.95
C LEU A 39 -7.53 11.83 0.77
N LEU A 40 -8.21 10.82 1.33
CA LEU A 40 -9.67 10.74 1.30
C LEU A 40 -10.32 11.89 2.09
N SER A 41 -9.80 12.19 3.28
CA SER A 41 -10.28 13.27 4.15
C SER A 41 -10.18 14.64 3.48
N HIS A 42 -9.03 14.95 2.87
CA HIS A 42 -8.82 16.19 2.12
C HIS A 42 -9.72 16.25 0.87
N HIS A 43 -9.92 15.14 0.18
CA HIS A 43 -10.84 15.07 -0.96
C HIS A 43 -12.28 15.38 -0.56
N ILE A 44 -12.78 14.77 0.52
CA ILE A 44 -14.14 15.04 0.99
C ILE A 44 -14.28 16.48 1.46
N ALA A 45 -13.24 17.02 2.12
CA ALA A 45 -13.23 18.39 2.62
C ALA A 45 -13.34 19.46 1.52
N SER A 46 -13.08 19.14 0.25
CA SER A 46 -13.27 20.09 -0.85
C SER A 46 -14.72 20.25 -1.32
N PHE A 47 -15.66 19.45 -0.79
CA PHE A 47 -17.08 19.55 -1.09
C PHE A 47 -17.81 20.37 -0.03
N PRO A 48 -18.83 21.17 -0.39
CA PRO A 48 -19.70 21.83 0.58
C PRO A 48 -20.44 20.75 1.40
N ALA A 49 -20.15 20.66 2.69
CA ALA A 49 -20.48 19.48 3.49
C ALA A 49 -21.73 19.66 4.37
N ASP A 50 -22.70 18.75 4.25
CA ASP A 50 -23.51 18.31 5.39
C ASP A 50 -22.72 17.19 6.11
N PRO A 51 -22.27 17.39 7.36
CA PRO A 51 -21.49 16.40 8.11
C PRO A 51 -22.26 15.11 8.42
N ARG A 52 -23.53 14.99 8.02
CA ARG A 52 -24.37 13.81 8.27
C ARG A 52 -24.40 12.81 7.12
N VAL A 53 -23.84 13.15 5.95
CA VAL A 53 -23.97 12.31 4.75
C VAL A 53 -22.69 12.26 3.93
N LEU A 54 -22.18 11.05 3.65
CA LEU A 54 -21.23 10.79 2.56
C LEU A 54 -22.00 10.60 1.26
N THR A 55 -22.02 11.63 0.42
CA THR A 55 -22.83 11.64 -0.82
C THR A 55 -22.20 10.81 -1.94
N ALA A 56 -23.04 10.43 -2.90
CA ALA A 56 -22.61 9.76 -4.13
C ALA A 56 -21.57 10.59 -4.89
N GLU A 57 -21.79 11.92 -4.98
CA GLU A 57 -20.90 12.84 -5.68
C GLU A 57 -19.48 12.84 -5.10
N MET A 58 -19.36 12.94 -3.76
CA MET A 58 -18.06 12.88 -3.08
C MET A 58 -17.35 11.55 -3.35
N ALA A 59 -18.10 10.45 -3.28
CA ALA A 59 -17.61 9.10 -3.47
C ALA A 59 -17.16 8.85 -4.91
N GLU A 60 -18.01 9.12 -5.89
CA GLU A 60 -17.75 8.92 -7.32
C GLU A 60 -16.60 9.79 -7.80
N ALA A 61 -16.53 11.05 -7.38
CA ALA A 61 -15.39 11.93 -7.70
C ALA A 61 -14.06 11.40 -7.13
N PHE A 62 -14.09 10.72 -5.97
CA PHE A 62 -12.88 10.10 -5.43
C PHE A 62 -12.43 8.87 -6.23
N LEU A 63 -13.42 8.14 -6.76
CA LEU A 63 -13.25 6.91 -7.52
C LEU A 63 -13.06 7.12 -9.02
N ASP A 64 -13.16 8.36 -9.50
CA ASP A 64 -12.93 8.69 -10.91
C ASP A 64 -11.59 8.10 -11.41
N PRO A 65 -11.61 7.27 -12.47
CA PRO A 65 -10.42 6.63 -13.00
C PRO A 65 -9.31 7.62 -13.37
N GLY A 66 -9.68 8.73 -14.03
CA GLY A 66 -8.71 9.61 -14.69
C GLY A 66 -7.64 8.82 -15.47
N SER A 67 -6.37 9.13 -15.24
CA SER A 67 -5.21 8.41 -15.79
C SER A 67 -4.58 7.39 -14.83
N ARG A 68 -5.29 6.98 -13.77
CA ARG A 68 -4.70 6.16 -12.70
C ARG A 68 -4.62 4.69 -13.09
N ALA A 69 -3.56 4.04 -12.62
CA ALA A 69 -3.41 2.59 -12.75
C ALA A 69 -4.54 1.83 -12.01
N PRO A 70 -4.96 0.65 -12.50
CA PRO A 70 -6.02 -0.15 -11.87
C PRO A 70 -5.78 -0.44 -10.38
N GLY A 71 -4.53 -0.74 -9.99
CA GLY A 71 -4.18 -0.98 -8.59
C GLY A 71 -4.41 0.24 -7.69
N THR A 72 -4.16 1.44 -8.19
CA THR A 72 -4.40 2.70 -7.44
C THR A 72 -5.88 2.93 -7.23
N LEU A 73 -6.71 2.69 -8.25
CA LEU A 73 -8.17 2.81 -8.16
C LEU A 73 -8.76 1.80 -7.18
N TRP A 74 -8.24 0.57 -7.20
CA TRP A 74 -8.64 -0.45 -6.23
C TRP A 74 -8.33 -0.04 -4.79
N VAL A 75 -7.12 0.50 -4.53
CA VAL A 75 -6.74 0.99 -3.20
C VAL A 75 -7.67 2.12 -2.75
N ARG A 76 -8.01 3.07 -3.64
CA ARG A 76 -8.96 4.15 -3.34
C ARG A 76 -10.33 3.60 -3.00
N ARG A 77 -10.85 2.68 -3.81
CA ARG A 77 -12.15 2.02 -3.58
C ARG A 77 -12.20 1.30 -2.24
N ASN A 78 -11.17 0.53 -1.90
CA ASN A 78 -11.11 -0.16 -0.61
C ASN A 78 -11.00 0.80 0.57
N THR A 79 -10.21 1.89 0.43
CA THR A 79 -10.08 2.93 1.46
C THR A 79 -11.44 3.59 1.74
N LEU A 80 -12.14 4.02 0.69
CA LEU A 80 -13.47 4.62 0.80
C LEU A 80 -14.48 3.64 1.42
N LYS A 81 -14.51 2.39 0.96
CA LYS A 81 -15.43 1.36 1.47
C LYS A 81 -15.24 1.12 2.97
N GLN A 82 -14.00 0.96 3.43
CA GLN A 82 -13.73 0.69 4.84
C GLN A 82 -14.13 1.87 5.72
N PHE A 83 -13.90 3.09 5.26
CA PHE A 83 -14.32 4.28 6.00
C PHE A 83 -15.84 4.45 6.00
N ALA A 84 -16.51 4.25 4.86
CA ALA A 84 -17.98 4.30 4.77
C ALA A 84 -18.66 3.27 5.69
N LEU A 85 -18.09 2.06 5.81
CA LEU A 85 -18.58 1.06 6.76
C LEU A 85 -18.46 1.52 8.22
N PHE A 86 -17.37 2.22 8.56
CA PHE A 86 -17.17 2.80 9.88
C PHE A 86 -18.12 3.98 10.15
N LEU A 87 -18.34 4.86 9.17
CA LEU A 87 -19.31 5.95 9.30
C LEU A 87 -20.73 5.41 9.55
N ARG A 88 -21.12 4.34 8.86
CA ARG A 88 -22.40 3.67 9.10
C ARG A 88 -22.53 3.09 10.51
N SER A 89 -21.45 2.56 11.09
CA SER A 89 -21.49 2.09 12.49
C SER A 89 -21.65 3.24 13.49
N HIS A 90 -21.41 4.49 13.08
CA HIS A 90 -21.63 5.71 13.85
C HIS A 90 -22.96 6.40 13.49
N GLY A 91 -23.83 5.74 12.71
CA GLY A 91 -25.15 6.26 12.35
C GLY A 91 -25.16 7.33 11.26
N ILE A 92 -24.04 7.50 10.53
CA ILE A 92 -23.92 8.47 9.43
C ILE A 92 -24.37 7.80 8.13
N ASP A 93 -25.23 8.48 7.37
CA ASP A 93 -25.70 7.96 6.08
C ASP A 93 -24.57 8.02 5.04
N CYS A 94 -24.41 6.95 4.27
CA CYS A 94 -23.27 6.79 3.38
C CYS A 94 -23.66 6.11 2.08
N TRP A 95 -23.21 6.70 0.98
CA TRP A 95 -23.26 6.06 -0.33
C TRP A 95 -22.57 4.69 -0.32
N GLN A 96 -23.18 3.73 -1.01
CA GLN A 96 -22.66 2.37 -1.15
C GLN A 96 -22.07 2.16 -2.55
N PRO A 97 -20.81 1.70 -2.65
CA PRO A 97 -20.32 1.20 -3.93
C PRO A 97 -21.10 -0.06 -4.32
N PRO A 98 -21.44 -0.26 -5.61
CA PRO A 98 -22.16 -1.45 -6.06
C PRO A 98 -21.38 -2.73 -5.69
N ASP A 99 -22.13 -3.75 -5.25
CA ASP A 99 -21.64 -5.02 -4.72
C ASP A 99 -20.83 -5.89 -5.70
N ARG A 100 -20.85 -5.55 -6.99
CA ARG A 100 -20.08 -6.28 -8.00
C ARG A 100 -18.61 -5.92 -7.88
N PHE A 101 -17.85 -6.86 -7.30
CA PHE A 101 -16.40 -6.88 -7.31
C PHE A 101 -15.94 -7.44 -8.64
N ASP A 102 -15.46 -6.59 -9.54
CA ASP A 102 -14.55 -7.07 -10.56
C ASP A 102 -13.34 -7.66 -9.83
N ALA A 103 -13.06 -8.94 -10.08
CA ALA A 103 -11.87 -9.58 -9.58
C ALA A 103 -10.66 -8.69 -9.94
N ILE A 104 -9.76 -8.53 -8.98
CA ILE A 104 -8.49 -7.82 -9.20
C ILE A 104 -7.86 -8.44 -10.44
N PRO A 105 -7.60 -7.68 -11.53
CA PRO A 105 -6.67 -8.16 -12.53
C PRO A 105 -5.35 -8.33 -11.77
N ALA A 106 -4.95 -9.58 -11.52
CA ALA A 106 -3.67 -9.84 -10.88
C ALA A 106 -2.63 -9.02 -11.65
N PRO A 107 -1.84 -8.17 -10.98
CA PRO A 107 -0.78 -7.47 -11.68
C PRO A 107 0.03 -8.53 -12.41
N ARG A 108 0.25 -8.34 -13.71
CA ARG A 108 1.08 -9.26 -14.49
C ARG A 108 2.49 -9.19 -13.90
N PHE A 109 2.78 -10.11 -12.99
CA PHE A 109 4.11 -10.30 -12.47
C PHE A 109 4.85 -11.13 -13.50
N ASP A 110 5.79 -10.49 -14.19
CA ASP A 110 6.69 -11.16 -15.13
C ASP A 110 8.04 -11.36 -14.43
N PRO A 111 8.25 -12.51 -13.75
CA PRO A 111 9.49 -12.74 -13.02
C PRO A 111 10.66 -12.78 -14.00
N ARG A 112 11.67 -11.94 -13.78
CA ARG A 112 12.97 -12.15 -14.41
C ARG A 112 13.65 -13.32 -13.72
N ILE A 113 13.69 -14.46 -14.41
CA ILE A 113 14.45 -15.63 -13.96
C ILE A 113 15.94 -15.34 -14.19
N ILE A 114 16.72 -15.40 -13.11
CA ILE A 114 18.18 -15.22 -13.14
C ILE A 114 18.82 -16.59 -13.36
N THR A 115 19.67 -16.72 -14.37
CA THR A 115 20.43 -17.95 -14.63
C THR A 115 21.56 -18.14 -13.62
N SER A 116 22.04 -19.37 -13.43
CA SER A 116 23.19 -19.65 -12.56
C SER A 116 24.43 -18.85 -12.96
N GLN A 117 24.65 -18.62 -14.27
CA GLN A 117 25.76 -17.79 -14.74
C GLN A 117 25.58 -16.31 -14.38
N GLU A 118 24.36 -15.78 -14.46
CA GLU A 118 24.08 -14.42 -14.01
C GLU A 118 24.23 -14.31 -12.49
N MET A 119 23.74 -15.28 -11.72
CA MET A 119 23.91 -15.31 -10.26
C MET A 119 25.39 -15.32 -9.86
N ALA A 120 26.20 -16.17 -10.50
CA ALA A 120 27.64 -16.20 -10.27
C ALA A 120 28.32 -14.84 -10.52
N LYS A 121 27.90 -14.13 -11.58
CA LYS A 121 28.39 -12.76 -11.85
C LYS A 121 27.99 -11.78 -10.75
N VAL A 122 26.75 -11.85 -10.25
CA VAL A 122 26.29 -10.98 -9.16
C VAL A 122 27.06 -11.25 -7.86
N ILE A 123 27.29 -12.53 -7.52
CA ILE A 123 28.09 -12.92 -6.35
C ILE A 123 29.53 -12.39 -6.48
N ALA A 124 30.16 -12.56 -7.63
CA ALA A 124 31.52 -12.06 -7.87
C ALA A 124 31.63 -10.54 -7.71
N VAL A 125 30.64 -9.77 -8.19
CA VAL A 125 30.57 -8.32 -8.00
C VAL A 125 30.39 -7.98 -6.52
N ALA A 126 29.53 -8.70 -5.80
CA ALA A 126 29.27 -8.46 -4.38
C ALA A 126 30.51 -8.70 -3.52
N ASP A 127 31.25 -9.78 -3.78
CA ASP A 127 32.48 -10.11 -3.05
C ASP A 127 33.61 -9.09 -3.33
N ALA A 128 33.62 -8.48 -4.51
CA ALA A 128 34.62 -7.47 -4.90
C ALA A 128 34.27 -6.03 -4.45
N MET A 129 33.14 -5.83 -3.76
CA MET A 129 32.75 -4.48 -3.33
C MET A 129 33.75 -3.91 -2.31
N PRO A 130 34.27 -2.70 -2.51
CA PRO A 130 35.11 -2.06 -1.52
C PRO A 130 34.29 -1.73 -0.26
N PRO A 131 34.90 -1.79 0.94
CA PRO A 131 34.24 -1.36 2.16
C PRO A 131 33.88 0.13 2.03
N SER A 132 32.66 0.49 2.44
CA SER A 132 32.23 1.89 2.51
C SER A 132 32.09 2.33 3.97
N PRO A 133 32.23 3.63 4.29
CA PRO A 133 32.06 4.13 5.66
C PRO A 133 30.68 3.82 6.26
N SER A 134 29.63 3.72 5.43
CA SER A 134 28.26 3.38 5.86
C SER A 134 27.98 1.88 5.86
N SER A 135 28.87 1.06 5.27
CA SER A 135 28.75 -0.40 5.27
C SER A 135 30.13 -1.07 5.18
N PRO A 136 30.90 -1.08 6.29
CA PRO A 136 32.25 -1.66 6.30
C PRO A 136 32.25 -3.17 6.01
N ALA A 137 31.15 -3.87 6.35
CA ALA A 137 30.96 -5.29 6.12
C ALA A 137 30.05 -5.60 4.90
N GLY A 138 29.76 -4.61 4.06
CA GLY A 138 28.78 -4.73 2.98
C GLY A 138 29.06 -5.91 2.05
N ALA A 139 30.29 -6.05 1.56
CA ALA A 139 30.70 -7.16 0.69
C ALA A 139 30.43 -8.54 1.33
N ALA A 140 30.80 -8.71 2.61
CA ALA A 140 30.59 -9.95 3.33
C ALA A 140 29.09 -10.28 3.51
N ILE A 141 28.27 -9.29 3.85
CA ILE A 141 26.83 -9.46 4.05
C ILE A 141 26.13 -9.80 2.73
N TYR A 142 26.37 -9.03 1.67
CA TYR A 142 25.75 -9.26 0.37
C TYR A 142 26.21 -10.58 -0.26
N GLY A 143 27.51 -10.89 -0.20
CA GLY A 143 28.04 -12.17 -0.66
C GLY A 143 27.44 -13.37 0.08
N MET A 144 27.28 -13.27 1.42
CA MET A 144 26.61 -14.31 2.21
C MET A 144 25.15 -14.51 1.80
N LEU A 145 24.37 -13.41 1.68
CA LEU A 145 22.96 -13.47 1.31
C LEU A 145 22.76 -14.12 -0.06
N LEU A 146 23.54 -13.70 -1.06
CA LEU A 146 23.43 -14.20 -2.43
C LEU A 146 23.83 -15.68 -2.54
N ARG A 147 24.88 -16.12 -1.84
CA ARG A 147 25.26 -17.54 -1.78
C ARG A 147 24.20 -18.43 -1.14
N ASN A 148 23.49 -17.93 -0.12
CA ASN A 148 22.41 -18.68 0.51
C ASN A 148 21.22 -18.85 -0.44
N VAL A 149 20.89 -17.82 -1.22
CA VAL A 149 19.84 -17.90 -2.25
C VAL A 149 20.21 -18.94 -3.32
N ASP A 150 21.44 -18.89 -3.83
CA ASP A 150 21.96 -19.83 -4.84
C ASP A 150 21.91 -21.29 -4.34
N ARG A 151 22.33 -21.53 -3.09
CA ARG A 151 22.29 -22.85 -2.47
C ARG A 151 20.87 -23.39 -2.26
N THR A 152 19.91 -22.52 -1.89
CA THR A 152 18.50 -22.93 -1.79
C THR A 152 17.90 -23.32 -3.13
N THR A 153 18.31 -22.67 -4.23
CA THR A 153 17.90 -23.06 -5.57
C THR A 153 18.52 -24.39 -6.01
N GLU A 154 19.79 -24.66 -5.71
CA GLU A 154 20.42 -25.95 -6.01
C GLU A 154 19.76 -27.10 -5.24
N LEU A 155 19.48 -26.93 -3.95
CA LEU A 155 18.81 -27.94 -3.12
C LEU A 155 17.37 -28.23 -3.60
N ALA A 156 16.65 -27.22 -4.09
CA ALA A 156 15.33 -27.41 -4.68
C ALA A 156 15.38 -28.07 -6.07
N SER A 157 16.52 -27.97 -6.78
CA SER A 157 16.72 -28.55 -8.12
C SER A 157 17.21 -30.01 -8.08
N GLY A 158 17.77 -30.45 -6.95
CA GLY A 158 18.30 -31.80 -6.73
C GLY A 158 17.30 -32.83 -6.20
N VAL A 159 16.02 -32.48 -6.12
CA VAL A 159 14.92 -33.41 -5.80
C VAL A 159 14.13 -33.67 -7.08
N PHE A 160 14.67 -34.53 -7.94
CA PHE A 160 13.93 -35.25 -8.99
C PHE A 160 14.50 -36.66 -9.12
#